data_AF-A0A6M3LHL5-F1
#
_entry.id   AF-A0A6M3LHL5-F1
#
_cell.length_a   1.000
_cell.length_b   1.000
_cell.length_c   1.000
_cell.angle_alpha   90.00
_cell.angle_beta   90.00
_cell.angle_gamma   90.00
#
_symmetry.space_group_name_H-M   'P 1'
#
loop_
_entity.id
_entity.type
_entity.pdbx_description
1 polymer ?
#
loop_
_entity_poly.entity_id
_entity_poly.type
_entity_poly.pdbx_seq_one_letter_code
_entity_poly.pdbx_strand_id
1 'polypeptide(L)'
;MYEDEENDGFAKRGKTFVDVKLAEDWQYPARVKRIRLADVIRYYHRDARNITSGMRSIAGIHGDWRQIDYIAGDCLAYFKHVNRPALAREGRKFGMELR
;
A
#
# COMPACT_ATOMS: atom_id res chain seq x y z
N MET A 1 11.46 21.43 -9.09
CA MET A 1 10.89 20.47 -10.06
C MET A 1 11.64 19.19 -9.78
N TYR A 2 11.10 18.32 -8.91
CA TYR A 2 11.82 17.13 -8.48
C TYR A 2 11.61 16.03 -9.53
N GLU A 3 12.58 15.93 -10.43
CA GLU A 3 12.85 14.73 -11.22
C GLU A 3 13.52 13.74 -10.25
N ASP A 4 12.73 12.87 -9.64
CA ASP A 4 13.25 11.78 -8.82
C ASP A 4 13.20 10.48 -9.62
N GLU A 5 14.39 9.90 -9.71
CA GLU A 5 14.76 8.71 -10.46
C GLU A 5 13.87 7.50 -10.16
N GLU A 6 13.72 6.74 -11.23
CA GLU A 6 12.85 5.61 -11.45
C GLU A 6 13.38 4.36 -10.74
N ASN A 7 13.06 4.12 -9.46
CA ASN A 7 13.41 2.84 -8.81
C ASN A 7 12.63 2.46 -7.53
N ASP A 8 11.30 2.63 -7.49
CA ASP A 8 10.55 2.47 -6.24
C ASP A 8 9.14 1.86 -6.42
N GLY A 9 8.88 1.15 -7.53
CA GLY A 9 7.59 0.46 -7.78
C GLY A 9 6.35 1.35 -7.95
N PHE A 10 6.44 2.65 -7.69
CA PHE A 10 5.34 3.60 -7.74
C PHE A 10 5.29 4.39 -9.06
N ALA A 11 4.18 4.28 -9.80
CA ALA A 11 3.93 4.96 -11.07
C ALA A 11 3.57 6.45 -10.90
N LYS A 12 2.68 6.75 -9.94
CA LYS A 12 2.20 8.10 -9.63
C LYS A 12 1.89 8.17 -8.14
N ARG A 13 2.18 9.30 -7.52
CA ARG A 13 1.99 9.49 -6.08
C ARG A 13 1.18 10.75 -5.81
N GLY A 14 0.25 10.68 -4.86
CA GLY A 14 -0.56 11.79 -4.41
C GLY A 14 -0.75 11.78 -2.90
N LYS A 15 -1.35 12.84 -2.35
CA LYS A 15 -1.52 12.98 -0.88
C LYS A 15 -2.45 11.95 -0.24
N THR A 16 -3.22 11.20 -1.04
CA THR A 16 -4.23 10.24 -0.57
C THR A 16 -4.17 8.89 -1.29
N PHE A 17 -3.34 8.77 -2.33
CA PHE A 17 -3.23 7.58 -3.15
C PHE A 17 -1.81 7.41 -3.68
N VAL A 18 -1.45 6.17 -3.96
CA VAL A 18 -0.25 5.80 -4.68
C VAL A 18 -0.62 4.76 -5.73
N ASP A 19 -0.16 4.97 -6.95
CA ASP A 19 -0.33 4.03 -8.05
C ASP A 19 0.91 3.12 -8.08
N VAL A 20 0.72 1.82 -7.86
CA VAL A 20 1.78 0.79 -7.90
C VAL A 20 1.80 0.15 -9.27
N LYS A 21 2.98 0.02 -9.89
CA LYS A 21 3.17 -0.80 -11.08
C LYS A 21 3.38 -2.24 -10.63
N LEU A 22 2.45 -3.12 -11.00
CA LEU A 22 2.65 -4.55 -10.91
C LEU A 22 3.41 -4.99 -12.15
N ALA A 23 4.47 -5.77 -11.93
CA ALA A 23 5.25 -6.35 -13.00
C ALA A 23 4.35 -7.19 -13.93
N GLU A 24 4.74 -7.25 -15.20
CA GLU A 24 4.18 -8.23 -16.12
C GLU A 24 4.52 -9.63 -15.62
N ASP A 25 3.53 -10.51 -15.60
CA ASP A 25 3.70 -11.93 -15.33
C ASP A 25 3.17 -12.71 -16.53
N TRP A 26 3.59 -13.96 -16.68
CA TRP A 26 3.16 -14.85 -17.76
C TRP A 26 1.63 -14.92 -17.90
N GLN A 27 0.90 -14.70 -16.81
CA GLN A 27 -0.56 -14.74 -16.77
C GLN A 27 -1.24 -13.37 -16.97
N TYR A 28 -0.55 -12.24 -16.76
CA TYR A 28 -1.18 -10.92 -16.80
C TYR A 28 -0.24 -9.81 -17.30
N PRO A 29 -0.72 -8.92 -18.19
CA PRO A 29 0.07 -7.76 -18.61
C PRO A 29 0.37 -6.86 -17.42
N ALA A 30 1.43 -6.05 -17.52
CA ALA A 30 1.78 -5.03 -16.52
C ALA A 30 0.55 -4.16 -16.20
N ARG A 31 0.23 -4.03 -14.91
CA ARG A 31 -0.98 -3.34 -14.44
C ARG A 31 -0.61 -2.27 -13.44
N VAL A 32 -1.24 -1.10 -13.58
CA VAL A 32 -1.16 -0.06 -12.57
C VAL A 32 -2.36 -0.19 -11.65
N LYS A 33 -2.11 -0.30 -10.35
CA LYS A 33 -3.16 -0.37 -9.33
C LYS A 33 -3.04 0.79 -8.37
N ARG A 34 -4.16 1.47 -8.16
CA ARG A 34 -4.28 2.57 -7.21
C ARG A 34 -4.53 2.04 -5.81
N ILE A 35 -3.58 2.27 -4.92
CA ILE A 35 -3.69 2.00 -3.49
C ILE A 35 -4.01 3.31 -2.79
N ARG A 36 -5.15 3.37 -2.10
CA ARG A 36 -5.52 4.53 -1.28
C ARG A 36 -5.01 4.33 0.14
N LEU A 37 -4.87 5.43 0.85
CA LEU A 37 -4.52 5.41 2.27
C LEU A 37 -5.46 4.51 3.09
N ALA A 38 -6.75 4.52 2.79
CA ALA A 38 -7.74 3.68 3.44
C ALA A 38 -7.50 2.17 3.19
N ASP A 39 -6.99 1.79 2.02
CA ASP A 39 -6.66 0.40 1.71
C ASP A 39 -5.48 -0.09 2.54
N VAL A 40 -4.48 0.76 2.74
CA VAL A 40 -3.32 0.48 3.60
C VAL A 40 -3.75 0.26 5.05
N ILE A 41 -4.56 1.19 5.58
CA ILE A 41 -5.13 1.09 6.93
C ILE A 41 -5.98 -0.19 7.09
N ARG A 42 -6.84 -0.49 6.11
CA ARG A 42 -7.65 -1.72 6.13
C ARG A 42 -6.79 -2.98 6.13
N TYR A 43 -5.73 -2.98 5.33
CA TYR A 43 -4.78 -4.09 5.28
C TYR A 43 -4.10 -4.30 6.65
N TYR A 44 -3.57 -3.25 7.30
CA TYR A 44 -2.95 -3.39 8.62
C TYR A 44 -3.94 -3.76 9.74
N HIS A 45 -5.19 -3.34 9.60
CA HIS A 45 -6.24 -3.69 10.54
C HIS A 45 -6.66 -5.17 10.45
N ARG A 46 -6.70 -5.74 9.24
CA ARG A 46 -7.27 -7.06 8.96
C ARG A 46 -6.20 -8.09 8.56
N ASP A 47 -5.57 -7.90 7.41
CA ASP A 47 -4.77 -8.93 6.76
C ASP A 47 -3.38 -9.06 7.42
N ALA A 48 -2.76 -7.96 7.83
CA ALA A 48 -1.47 -7.99 8.53
C ALA A 48 -1.52 -8.73 9.88
N ARG A 49 -2.71 -8.78 10.51
CA ARG A 49 -2.93 -9.48 11.79
C ARG A 49 -3.20 -10.98 11.61
N ASN A 50 -3.47 -11.42 10.37
CA ASN A 50 -3.70 -12.82 10.08
C ASN A 50 -2.36 -13.52 9.81
N ILE A 51 -1.81 -14.15 10.86
CA ILE A 51 -0.51 -14.85 10.78
C ILE A 51 -0.64 -16.24 10.12
N THR A 52 -1.85 -16.77 10.00
CA THR A 52 -2.09 -18.14 9.52
C THR A 52 -2.28 -18.22 8.00
N SER A 53 -2.50 -17.09 7.34
CA SER A 53 -2.70 -17.04 5.88
C SER A 53 -1.42 -16.65 5.16
N GLY A 54 -0.93 -17.54 4.29
CA GLY A 54 0.18 -17.25 3.37
C GLY A 54 -0.20 -16.29 2.24
N MET A 55 -1.50 -16.02 2.04
CA MET A 55 -1.99 -15.05 1.05
C MET A 55 -2.60 -13.83 1.72
N ARG A 56 -2.35 -12.64 1.15
CA ARG A 56 -2.91 -11.37 1.63
C ARG A 56 -3.45 -10.53 0.49
N SER A 57 -4.22 -9.49 0.84
CA SER A 57 -4.82 -8.60 -0.14
C SER A 57 -4.69 -7.13 0.21
N ILE A 58 -4.33 -6.30 -0.77
CA ILE A 58 -4.35 -4.84 -0.63
C ILE A 58 -4.90 -4.21 -1.90
N ALA A 59 -5.92 -3.34 -1.77
CA ALA A 59 -6.57 -2.68 -2.91
C ALA A 59 -6.99 -3.62 -4.07
N GLY A 60 -7.35 -4.88 -3.75
CA GLY A 60 -7.72 -5.91 -4.74
C GLY A 60 -6.53 -6.59 -5.44
N ILE A 61 -5.31 -6.32 -5.01
CA ILE A 61 -4.11 -7.09 -5.35
C ILE A 61 -4.05 -8.26 -4.38
N HIS A 62 -3.92 -9.48 -4.88
CA HIS A 62 -3.84 -10.70 -4.10
C HIS A 62 -2.51 -11.39 -4.38
N GLY A 63 -1.83 -11.90 -3.36
CA GLY A 63 -0.54 -12.57 -3.56
C GLY A 63 0.05 -13.13 -2.28
N ASP A 64 1.30 -13.60 -2.39
CA ASP A 64 2.11 -14.03 -1.25
C ASP A 64 2.20 -12.90 -0.23
N TRP A 65 2.05 -13.26 1.04
CA TRP A 65 2.02 -12.30 2.13
C TRP A 65 3.27 -11.40 2.14
N ARG A 66 4.47 -11.91 1.82
CA ARG A 66 5.70 -11.09 1.85
C ARG A 66 5.64 -9.96 0.84
N GLN A 67 5.23 -10.27 -0.39
CA GLN A 67 5.12 -9.26 -1.46
C GLN A 67 4.10 -8.19 -1.11
N ILE A 68 2.94 -8.59 -0.58
CA ILE A 68 1.89 -7.65 -0.18
C ILE A 68 2.34 -6.81 1.02
N ASP A 69 3.06 -7.40 1.98
CA ASP A 69 3.63 -6.69 3.13
C ASP A 69 4.65 -5.63 2.70
N TYR A 70 5.52 -5.94 1.74
CA TYR A 70 6.47 -4.95 1.21
C TYR A 70 5.73 -3.76 0.60
N ILE A 71 4.76 -4.02 -0.30
CA ILE A 71 3.95 -2.96 -0.91
C ILE A 71 3.23 -2.12 0.16
N ALA A 72 2.63 -2.77 1.15
CA ALA A 72 1.93 -2.08 2.24
C ALA A 72 2.88 -1.27 3.14
N GLY A 73 4.09 -1.77 3.35
CA GLY A 73 5.18 -1.11 4.08
C GLY A 73 5.62 0.18 3.40
N ASP A 74 5.92 0.10 2.11
CA ASP A 74 6.36 1.24 1.30
C ASP A 74 5.23 2.30 1.21
N CYS A 75 3.99 1.86 1.00
CA CYS A 75 2.83 2.75 1.02
C CYS A 75 2.66 3.46 2.37
N LEU A 76 2.83 2.72 3.48
CA LEU A 76 2.73 3.29 4.82
C LEU A 76 3.83 4.33 5.07
N ALA A 77 5.08 4.00 4.70
CA ALA A 77 6.22 4.90 4.82
C ALA A 77 5.99 6.20 4.03
N TYR A 78 5.53 6.07 2.78
CA TYR A 78 5.18 7.22 1.94
C TYR A 78 4.08 8.09 2.58
N PHE A 79 2.97 7.49 3.03
CA PHE A 79 1.88 8.26 3.63
C PHE A 79 2.24 8.88 4.98
N LYS A 80 3.14 8.28 5.76
CA LYS A 80 3.71 8.88 6.98
C LYS A 80 4.46 10.17 6.65
N HIS A 81 5.17 10.21 5.52
CA HIS A 81 5.92 11.39 5.10
C HIS A 81 5.01 12.47 4.49
N VAL A 82 4.09 12.09 3.60
CA VAL A 82 3.31 13.05 2.80
C VAL A 82 2.04 13.53 3.49
N ASN A 83 1.35 12.67 4.26
CA ASN A 83 0.05 13.02 4.84
C ASN A 83 -0.26 12.25 6.13
N ARG A 84 0.62 12.40 7.13
CA ARG A 84 0.48 11.83 8.47
C ARG A 84 -0.90 12.12 9.13
N PRO A 85 -1.47 13.34 9.05
CA PRO A 85 -2.76 13.63 9.70
C PRO A 85 -3.92 12.83 9.10
N ALA A 86 -3.97 12.69 7.78
CA ALA A 86 -5.00 11.87 7.13
C ALA A 86 -4.84 10.39 7.50
N LEU A 87 -3.59 9.91 7.56
CA LEU A 87 -3.28 8.55 7.96
C LEU A 87 -3.75 8.23 9.38
N ALA A 88 -3.46 9.13 10.33
CA ALA A 88 -3.92 9.01 11.71
C ALA A 88 -5.45 9.07 11.82
N ARG A 89 -6.11 9.97 11.06
CA ARG A 89 -7.57 10.08 11.05
C ARG A 89 -8.24 8.82 10.53
N GLU A 90 -7.74 8.23 9.45
CA GLU A 90 -8.25 6.96 8.94
C GLU A 90 -7.95 5.80 9.90
N GLY A 91 -6.75 5.74 10.48
CA GLY A 91 -6.39 4.74 11.50
C GLY A 91 -7.32 4.75 12.71
N ARG A 92 -7.70 5.95 13.20
CA ARG A 92 -8.63 6.11 14.33
C ARG A 92 -10.01 5.48 14.07
N LYS A 93 -10.50 5.45 12.83
CA LYS A 93 -11.77 4.79 12.49
C LYS A 93 -11.75 3.27 12.77
N PHE A 94 -10.57 2.68 12.81
CA PHE A 94 -10.34 1.26 13.05
C PHE A 94 -9.70 0.99 14.43
N GLY A 95 -9.69 1.99 15.33
CA GLY A 95 -9.08 1.88 16.65
C GLY A 95 -7.55 1.73 16.61
N MET A 96 -6.89 2.22 15.56
CA MET A 96 -5.44 2.14 15.41
C MET A 96 -4.77 3.48 15.71
N GLU A 97 -3.65 3.42 16.41
CA GLU A 97 -2.81 4.58 16.67
C GLU A 97 -1.58 4.56 15.77
N LEU A 98 -1.32 5.70 15.12
CA LEU A 98 -0.16 5.87 14.29
C LEU A 98 1.08 6.16 15.15
N ARG A 99 1.96 5.17 15.27
CA ARG A 99 3.30 5.32 15.85
C ARG A 99 4.26 5.88 14.81
#